data_AF-A0A8J2PD32-F1
#
_entry.id   AF-A0A8J2PD32-F1
#
_cell.length_a   1.000
_cell.length_b   1.000
_cell.length_c   1.000
_cell.angle_alpha   90.00
_cell.angle_beta   90.00
_cell.angle_gamma   90.00
#
_symmetry.space_group_name_H-M   'P 1'
#
loop_
_entity.id
_entity.type
_entity.pdbx_description
1 polymer ?
#
loop_
_entity_poly.entity_id
_entity_poly.type
_entity_poly.pdbx_seq_one_letter_code
_entity_poly.pdbx_strand_id
1 'polypeptide(L)'
;MGHFPNRKLLLEECSRKKPLREQKIYFESSPLGGFNLKVDDGMNQKYCLTTKEQILHNAECQGKNFDQTWRLKPVRGHENQFLIEQYSSKYCLIPSSRKSRSAVGLVPCNSHVTEQIWKVCTSNA
;
A
#
# COMPACT_ATOMS: atom_id res chain seq x y z
N MET A 1 -9.20 -12.37 -23.33
CA MET A 1 -8.48 -12.88 -22.14
C MET A 1 -7.56 -11.77 -21.66
N GLY A 2 -7.94 -11.03 -20.62
CA GLY A 2 -7.13 -9.93 -20.08
C GLY A 2 -6.02 -10.48 -19.19
N HIS A 3 -4.76 -10.25 -19.55
CA HIS A 3 -3.63 -10.50 -18.67
C HIS A 3 -3.68 -9.50 -17.51
N PHE A 4 -4.17 -9.93 -16.35
CA PHE A 4 -3.93 -9.23 -15.10
C PHE A 4 -2.49 -9.54 -14.68
N PRO A 5 -1.59 -8.55 -14.63
CA PRO A 5 -0.24 -8.86 -14.24
C PRO A 5 -0.26 -9.24 -12.76
N ASN A 6 0.29 -10.42 -12.48
CA ASN A 6 0.38 -11.00 -11.16
C ASN A 6 1.40 -10.19 -10.33
N ARG A 7 1.00 -9.04 -9.80
CA ARG A 7 1.94 -8.09 -9.19
C ARG A 7 1.76 -8.07 -7.68
N LYS A 8 2.39 -9.05 -7.03
CA LYS A 8 2.66 -9.03 -5.59
C LYS A 8 3.28 -7.68 -5.23
N LEU A 9 2.83 -7.06 -4.15
CA LEU A 9 3.47 -5.87 -3.61
C LEU A 9 4.79 -6.29 -2.93
N LEU A 10 5.90 -5.74 -3.41
CA LEU A 10 7.24 -6.03 -2.90
C LEU A 10 7.85 -4.77 -2.29
N LEU A 11 8.61 -4.96 -1.22
CA LEU A 11 9.53 -3.96 -0.72
C LEU A 11 10.74 -3.91 -1.66
N GLU A 12 10.95 -2.80 -2.35
CA GLU A 12 12.11 -2.62 -3.21
C GLU A 12 13.02 -1.52 -2.64
N GLU A 13 14.32 -1.66 -2.87
CA GLU A 13 15.23 -0.54 -2.67
C GLU A 13 14.83 0.62 -3.59
N CYS A 14 14.86 1.84 -3.06
CA CYS A 14 14.76 3.04 -3.89
C CYS A 14 16.00 3.08 -4.79
N SER A 15 15.83 2.61 -6.03
CA SER A 15 16.92 2.35 -6.99
C SER A 15 17.66 3.61 -7.43
N ARG A 16 17.19 4.81 -7.05
CA ARG A 16 17.77 6.13 -7.36
C ARG A 16 17.38 7.14 -6.27
N LYS A 17 18.03 8.32 -6.25
CA LYS A 17 17.58 9.48 -5.46
C LYS A 17 16.13 9.91 -5.75
N LYS A 18 15.48 9.37 -6.79
CA LYS A 18 14.08 9.57 -7.18
C LYS A 18 13.41 8.22 -7.46
N PRO A 19 12.22 7.91 -6.91
CA PRO A 19 11.54 6.63 -7.14
C PRO A 19 11.08 6.49 -8.60
N LEU A 20 11.16 5.27 -9.14
CA LEU A 20 10.59 4.93 -10.44
C LEU A 20 9.06 5.04 -10.40
N ARG A 21 8.41 5.13 -11.57
CA ARG A 21 6.96 5.36 -11.67
C ARG A 21 6.16 4.23 -11.02
N GLU A 22 6.56 3.01 -11.27
CA GLU A 22 6.02 1.76 -10.72
C GLU A 22 6.25 1.61 -9.21
N GLN A 23 7.16 2.40 -8.63
CA GLN A 23 7.41 2.45 -7.20
C GLN A 23 6.55 3.52 -6.49
N LYS A 24 5.74 4.28 -7.23
CA LYS A 24 4.85 5.29 -6.66
C LYS A 24 3.48 4.70 -6.37
N ILE A 25 2.97 5.03 -5.19
CA ILE A 25 1.59 4.75 -4.78
C ILE A 25 0.84 6.07 -4.76
N TYR A 26 -0.29 6.13 -5.45
CA TYR A 26 -1.17 7.29 -5.48
C TYR A 26 -2.31 7.09 -4.49
N PHE A 27 -2.52 8.06 -3.62
CA PHE A 27 -3.62 8.09 -2.68
C PHE A 27 -4.80 8.80 -3.34
N GLU A 28 -5.91 8.10 -3.53
CA GLU A 28 -7.16 8.69 -4.01
C GLU A 28 -8.24 8.52 -2.95
N SER A 29 -9.00 9.58 -2.65
CA SER A 29 -10.07 9.51 -1.64
C SER A 29 -11.09 8.42 -1.99
N SER A 30 -11.39 7.55 -1.02
CA SER A 30 -12.46 6.55 -1.15
C SER A 30 -13.80 7.14 -0.69
N PRO A 31 -14.91 6.90 -1.42
CA PRO A 31 -16.26 7.24 -0.97
C PRO A 31 -16.66 6.63 0.39
N LEU A 32 -15.96 5.58 0.83
CA LEU A 32 -16.19 4.92 2.12
C LEU A 32 -15.42 5.58 3.28
N GLY A 33 -14.65 6.63 2.99
CA GLY A 33 -13.74 7.30 3.93
C GLY A 33 -12.36 6.61 3.98
N GLY A 34 -11.30 7.40 3.87
CA GLY A 34 -9.93 6.91 3.70
C GLY A 34 -9.47 7.03 2.25
N PHE A 35 -8.59 6.13 1.81
CA PHE A 35 -7.92 6.19 0.52
C PHE A 35 -7.91 4.85 -0.21
N ASN A 36 -8.10 4.87 -1.52
CA ASN A 36 -7.67 3.82 -2.41
C ASN A 36 -6.17 4.00 -2.70
N LEU A 37 -5.38 2.94 -2.49
CA LEU A 37 -3.95 2.95 -2.81
C LEU A 37 -3.77 2.45 -4.25
N LYS A 38 -3.51 3.37 -5.18
CA LYS A 38 -3.36 3.08 -6.60
C LYS A 38 -1.91 2.85 -6.98
N VAL A 39 -1.64 1.75 -7.67
CA VAL A 39 -0.32 1.40 -8.22
C VAL A 39 -0.38 1.53 -9.75
N ASP A 40 0.66 2.12 -10.33
CA ASP A 40 0.82 2.23 -11.79
C ASP A 40 1.53 0.99 -12.33
N ASP A 41 0.97 0.35 -13.35
CA ASP A 41 1.57 -0.83 -13.96
C ASP A 41 2.68 -0.52 -14.98
N GLY A 42 3.01 0.75 -15.18
CA GLY A 42 3.98 1.24 -16.16
C GLY A 42 3.37 1.56 -17.52
N MET A 43 2.10 1.20 -17.75
CA MET A 43 1.35 1.38 -19.01
C MET A 43 0.21 2.39 -18.87
N ASN A 44 0.28 3.30 -17.89
CA ASN A 44 -0.77 4.26 -17.51
C ASN A 44 -2.05 3.62 -16.94
N GLN A 45 -2.08 2.31 -16.66
CA GLN A 45 -3.21 1.71 -15.98
C GLN A 45 -2.97 1.72 -14.47
N LYS A 46 -3.95 2.25 -13.73
CA LYS A 46 -3.89 2.34 -12.28
C LYS A 46 -4.80 1.27 -11.67
N TYR A 47 -4.20 0.40 -10.88
CA TYR A 47 -4.89 -0.66 -10.15
C TYR A 47 -4.94 -0.32 -8.66
N CYS A 48 -5.98 -0.75 -7.97
CA CYS A 48 -6.11 -0.55 -6.54
C CYS A 48 -5.53 -1.74 -5.78
N LEU A 49 -4.74 -1.47 -4.75
CA LEU A 49 -4.29 -2.47 -3.81
C LEU A 49 -5.49 -3.00 -3.03
N THR A 50 -5.60 -4.32 -2.97
CA THR A 50 -6.69 -5.03 -2.27
C THR A 50 -6.17 -6.34 -1.70
N THR A 51 -7.05 -7.09 -1.04
CA THR A 51 -6.80 -8.45 -0.58
C THR A 51 -7.77 -9.44 -1.18
N LYS A 52 -7.30 -10.65 -1.42
CA LYS A 52 -8.14 -11.83 -1.63
C LYS A 52 -7.57 -12.93 -0.76
N GLU A 53 -8.40 -13.54 0.08
CA GLU A 53 -7.95 -14.58 1.04
C GLU A 53 -6.77 -14.08 1.90
N GLN A 54 -6.81 -12.81 2.34
CA GLN A 54 -5.76 -12.13 3.11
C GLN A 54 -4.42 -11.93 2.39
N ILE A 55 -4.34 -12.27 1.10
CA ILE A 55 -3.15 -12.04 0.27
C ILE A 55 -3.32 -10.72 -0.50
N LEU A 56 -2.31 -9.86 -0.40
CA LEU A 56 -2.26 -8.61 -1.15
C LEU A 56 -2.15 -8.88 -2.65
N HIS A 57 -2.98 -8.20 -3.43
CA HIS A 57 -2.88 -8.17 -4.88
C HIS A 57 -3.46 -6.86 -5.42
N ASN A 58 -3.22 -6.60 -6.69
CA ASN A 58 -3.76 -5.45 -7.40
C ASN A 58 -4.98 -5.87 -8.22
N ALA A 59 -6.05 -5.09 -8.17
CA ALA A 59 -7.27 -5.30 -8.94
C ALA A 59 -7.77 -3.99 -9.53
N GLU A 60 -8.73 -4.08 -10.46
CA GLU A 60 -9.41 -2.88 -10.97
C GLU A 60 -10.07 -2.11 -9.81
N CYS A 61 -9.95 -0.80 -9.84
CA CYS A 61 -10.48 0.06 -8.79
C CYS A 61 -12.01 0.09 -8.80
N GLN A 62 -12.61 -0.17 -7.64
CA GLN A 62 -14.05 -0.20 -7.42
C GLN A 62 -14.42 0.87 -6.39
N GLY A 63 -15.35 1.76 -6.74
CA GLY A 63 -15.66 2.94 -5.91
C GLY A 63 -16.25 2.63 -4.52
N LYS A 64 -16.85 1.46 -4.30
CA LYS A 64 -17.42 1.05 -3.01
C LYS A 64 -16.90 -0.33 -2.58
N ASN A 65 -15.59 -0.46 -2.44
CA ASN A 65 -14.95 -1.69 -1.98
C ASN A 65 -14.14 -1.45 -0.69
N PHE A 66 -14.53 -2.13 0.38
CA PHE A 66 -13.88 -2.02 1.70
C PHE A 66 -12.48 -2.63 1.74
N ASP A 67 -12.20 -3.68 0.95
CA ASP A 67 -10.88 -4.30 0.86
C ASP A 67 -9.89 -3.43 0.07
N GLN A 68 -10.40 -2.58 -0.83
CA GLN A 68 -9.62 -1.58 -1.58
C GLN A 68 -9.46 -0.25 -0.84
N THR A 69 -10.17 -0.06 0.28
CA THR A 69 -10.10 1.17 1.07
C THR A 69 -9.11 1.00 2.21
N TRP A 70 -8.24 2.00 2.39
CA TRP A 70 -7.15 2.02 3.35
C TRP A 70 -7.19 3.29 4.21
N ARG A 71 -6.64 3.22 5.41
CA ARG A 71 -6.54 4.34 6.35
C ARG A 71 -5.08 4.55 6.75
N LEU A 72 -4.67 5.81 6.80
CA LEU A 72 -3.40 6.21 7.38
C LEU A 72 -3.61 6.56 8.85
N LYS A 73 -3.19 5.66 9.75
CA LYS A 73 -3.26 5.90 11.19
C LYS A 73 -1.94 6.51 11.66
N PRO A 74 -1.93 7.78 12.11
CA PRO A 74 -0.69 8.42 12.55
C PRO A 74 -0.10 7.72 13.78
N VAL A 75 1.22 7.62 13.83
CA VAL A 75 1.94 7.09 15.01
C VAL A 75 2.21 8.25 15.97
N ARG A 76 1.75 8.13 17.22
CA ARG A 76 1.86 9.20 18.23
C ARG A 76 3.33 9.56 18.47
N GLY A 77 3.65 10.85 18.37
CA GLY A 77 5.01 11.37 18.59
C GLY A 77 5.95 11.24 17.38
N HIS A 78 5.48 10.70 16.26
CA HIS A 78 6.29 10.53 15.05
C HIS A 78 5.61 11.20 13.85
N GLU A 79 6.13 12.37 13.45
CA GLU A 79 5.60 13.10 12.31
C GLU A 79 5.78 12.32 10.99
N ASN A 80 4.76 12.35 10.12
CA ASN A 80 4.74 11.68 8.82
C ASN A 80 5.00 10.16 8.86
N GLN A 81 4.74 9.52 10.00
CA GLN A 81 4.80 8.07 10.17
C GLN A 81 3.41 7.51 10.45
N PHE A 82 3.07 6.44 9.72
CA PHE A 82 1.72 5.90 9.71
C PHE A 82 1.73 4.38 9.76
N LEU A 83 0.72 3.82 10.41
CA LEU A 83 0.25 2.48 10.10
C LEU A 83 -0.70 2.58 8.90
N ILE A 84 -0.50 1.73 7.89
CA ILE A 84 -1.37 1.65 6.71
C ILE A 84 -2.35 0.50 6.95
N GLU A 85 -3.56 0.84 7.42
CA GLU A 85 -4.60 -0.11 7.83
C GLU A 85 -5.60 -0.36 6.68
N GLN A 86 -5.94 -1.62 6.43
CA GLN A 86 -7.05 -1.97 5.55
C GLN A 86 -8.40 -1.75 6.24
N TYR A 87 -9.34 -1.12 5.53
CA TYR A 87 -10.63 -0.75 6.12
C TYR A 87 -11.46 -1.95 6.56
N SER A 88 -11.53 -3.02 5.78
CA SER A 88 -12.34 -4.22 6.07
C SER A 88 -11.78 -5.03 7.25
N SER A 89 -10.54 -5.49 7.16
CA SER A 89 -9.92 -6.40 8.13
C SER A 89 -9.39 -5.71 9.38
N LYS A 90 -9.12 -4.38 9.32
CA LYS A 90 -8.38 -3.63 10.34
C LYS A 90 -6.95 -4.11 10.55
N TYR A 91 -6.36 -4.77 9.55
CA TYR A 91 -4.98 -5.24 9.57
C TYR A 91 -4.09 -4.23 8.87
N CYS A 92 -2.81 -4.19 9.25
CA CYS A 92 -1.83 -3.25 8.76
C CYS A 92 -0.79 -3.92 7.86
N LEU A 93 -0.29 -3.15 6.89
CA LEU A 93 0.80 -3.58 6.02
C LEU A 93 2.07 -3.85 6.81
N ILE A 94 2.70 -4.98 6.53
CA ILE A 94 4.02 -5.35 7.06
C ILE A 94 4.85 -6.03 5.96
N PRO A 95 6.13 -5.68 5.79
CA PRO A 95 7.03 -6.48 4.96
C PRO A 95 7.41 -7.76 5.72
N SER A 96 7.50 -8.91 5.03
CA SER A 96 7.93 -10.17 5.65
C SER A 96 9.40 -10.15 6.13
N SER A 97 10.20 -9.20 5.65
CA SER A 97 11.57 -8.93 6.06
C SER A 97 11.99 -7.51 5.65
N ARG A 98 13.09 -7.01 6.20
CA ARG A 98 13.65 -5.70 5.84
C ARG A 98 14.44 -5.70 4.51
N LYS A 99 14.57 -6.85 3.85
CA LYS A 99 15.37 -7.01 2.63
C LYS A 99 14.59 -6.54 1.40
N SER A 100 15.32 -6.05 0.39
CA SER A 100 14.74 -5.83 -0.93
C SER A 100 14.11 -7.12 -1.48
N ARG A 101 13.06 -6.97 -2.29
CA ARG A 101 12.17 -8.01 -2.83
C ARG A 101 11.35 -8.76 -1.79
N SER A 102 11.30 -8.28 -0.55
CA SER A 102 10.45 -8.89 0.48
C SER A 102 8.98 -8.71 0.12
N ALA A 103 8.19 -9.77 0.25
CA ALA A 103 6.75 -9.66 0.11
C ALA A 103 6.17 -8.75 1.20
N VAL A 104 5.12 -8.02 0.87
CA VAL A 104 4.29 -7.29 1.85
C VAL A 104 3.04 -8.10 2.12
N GLY A 105 2.64 -8.17 3.39
CA GLY A 105 1.45 -8.86 3.84
C GLY A 105 0.65 -8.03 4.84
N LEU A 106 -0.29 -8.69 5.52
CA LEU A 106 -1.16 -8.08 6.51
C LEU A 106 -1.08 -8.82 7.85
N VAL A 107 -1.03 -8.05 8.93
CA VAL A 107 -1.07 -8.55 10.31
C VAL A 107 -1.89 -7.57 11.17
N PRO A 108 -2.34 -7.96 12.37
CA PRO A 108 -2.96 -7.02 13.29
C PRO A 108 -2.08 -5.78 13.51
N CYS A 109 -2.71 -4.60 13.46
CA CYS A 109 -2.04 -3.32 13.61
C CYS A 109 -1.37 -3.17 14.98
N ASN A 110 -0.07 -2.89 15.00
CA ASN A 110 0.69 -2.68 16.23
C ASN A 110 1.76 -1.59 16.03
N SER A 111 1.57 -0.43 16.67
CA SER A 111 2.51 0.70 16.62
C SER A 111 3.84 0.48 17.32
N HIS A 112 4.00 -0.62 18.07
CA HIS A 112 5.28 -1.02 18.66
C HIS A 112 6.14 -1.85 17.71
N VAL A 113 5.57 -2.33 16.59
CA VAL A 113 6.30 -3.11 15.57
C VAL A 113 6.80 -2.15 14.49
N THR A 114 8.10 -1.88 14.50
CA THR A 114 8.72 -0.88 13.62
C THR A 114 8.50 -1.15 12.13
N GLU A 115 8.41 -2.43 11.75
CA GLU A 115 8.18 -2.89 10.38
C GLU A 115 6.79 -2.54 9.86
N GLN A 116 5.81 -2.26 10.74
CA GLN A 116 4.49 -1.78 10.32
C GLN A 116 4.44 -0.25 10.18
N ILE A 117 5.50 0.46 10.56
CA ILE A 117 5.53 1.92 10.53
C ILE A 117 6.09 2.39 9.20
N TRP A 118 5.23 3.00 8.39
CA TRP A 118 5.56 3.49 7.07
C TRP A 118 5.71 5.00 7.08
N LYS A 119 6.75 5.50 6.41
CA LYS A 119 6.89 6.92 6.10
C LYS A 119 6.31 7.19 4.71
N VAL A 120 5.30 8.05 4.63
CA VAL A 120 4.77 8.50 3.35
C VAL A 120 5.61 9.70 2.89
N CYS A 121 6.45 9.47 1.88
CA CYS A 121 7.26 10.51 1.28
C CYS A 121 6.45 11.20 0.17
N THR A 122 6.18 12.50 0.30
CA THR A 122 5.61 13.30 -0.78
C THR A 122 6.72 13.76 -1.71
N SER A 123 6.54 13.59 -3.02
CA SER A 123 7.47 14.13 -4.01
C SER A 123 7.19 15.62 -4.25
N ASN A 124 7.38 16.45 -3.22
CA ASN A 124 7.52 17.90 -3.37
C ASN A 124 8.94 18.28 -2.92
N ALA A 125 9.90 18.01 -3.80
CA ALA A 125 11.24 18.59 -3.84
C ALA A 125 11.78 18.49 -5.27
#